data_AF-A0A7Y8HIV0-F1
#
_entry.id   AF-A0A7Y8HIV0-F1
#
_cell.length_a   1.000
_cell.length_b   1.000
_cell.length_c   1.000
_cell.angle_alpha   90.00
_cell.angle_beta   90.00
_cell.angle_gamma   90.00
#
_symmetry.space_group_name_H-M   'P 1'
#
loop_
_entity.id
_entity.type
_entity.pdbx_description
1 polymer ?
#
loop_
_entity_poly.entity_id
_entity_poly.type
_entity_poly.pdbx_seq_one_letter_code
_entity_poly.pdbx_strand_id
1 'polypeptide(L)' 'MLKIVENAKRLYNLKLNQTIPSYKRYIFDDLNNSSAKITAIYGSRGIGKTTLLMQILQNSPLPH' A
#
# COMPACT_ATOMS: atom_id res chain seq x y z
N MET A 1 -8.57 -24.25 -2.22
CA MET A 1 -9.09 -22.86 -2.36
C MET A 1 -9.02 -22.10 -1.04
N LEU A 2 -9.61 -22.61 0.05
CA LEU A 2 -9.58 -21.99 1.39
C LEU A 2 -8.16 -21.61 1.87
N LYS A 3 -7.20 -22.54 1.79
CA LYS A 3 -5.80 -22.28 2.18
C LYS A 3 -5.12 -21.12 1.43
N ILE A 4 -5.48 -20.87 0.17
CA ILE A 4 -4.88 -19.78 -0.63
C ILE A 4 -5.39 -18.43 -0.10
N VAL A 5 -6.69 -18.34 0.16
CA VAL A 5 -7.32 -17.14 0.71
C VAL A 5 -6.80 -16.84 2.12
N GLU A 6 -6.67 -17.85 2.98
CA GLU A 6 -6.09 -17.71 4.32
C GLU A 6 -4.64 -17.19 4.26
N ASN A 7 -3.82 -17.76 3.37
CA ASN A 7 -2.45 -17.29 3.17
C ASN A 7 -2.40 -15.85 2.64
N ALA A 8 -3.29 -15.48 1.73
CA ALA A 8 -3.39 -14.10 1.23
C ALA A 8 -3.75 -13.12 2.35
N LYS A 9 -4.74 -13.46 3.20
CA LYS A 9 -5.11 -12.66 4.38
C LYS A 9 -3.94 -12.53 5.36
N ARG A 10 -3.22 -13.63 5.62
CA ARG A 10 -2.03 -13.61 6.47
C ARG A 10 -0.96 -12.67 5.93
N LEU A 11 -0.66 -12.75 4.63
CA LEU A 11 0.32 -11.88 3.99
C LEU A 11 -0.10 -10.41 3.99
N TYR A 12 -1.39 -10.14 3.78
CA TYR A 12 -1.97 -8.81 3.88
C TYR A 12 -1.75 -8.21 5.27
N ASN A 13 -2.16 -8.93 6.32
CA ASN A 13 -2.00 -8.49 7.71
C ASN A 13 -0.53 -8.27 8.09
N LEU A 14 0.37 -9.14 7.61
CA LEU A 14 1.82 -8.96 7.83
C LEU A 14 2.36 -7.69 7.18
N LYS A 15 1.80 -7.25 6.05
CA LYS A 15 2.18 -6.02 5.38
C LYS A 15 1.55 -4.79 6.03
N LEU A 16 0.29 -4.88 6.43
CA LEU A 16 -0.44 -3.81 7.10
C LEU A 16 0.22 -3.42 8.43
N ASN A 17 0.66 -4.42 9.20
CA ASN A 17 1.26 -4.23 10.53
C ASN A 17 2.73 -3.81 10.51
N GLN A 18 3.33 -3.57 9.33
CA GLN A 18 4.70 -3.09 9.27
C GLN A 18 4.77 -1.62 9.69
N THR A 19 5.75 -1.27 10.51
CA THR A 19 6.06 0.14 10.82
C THR A 19 6.48 0.86 9.55
N ILE A 20 5.68 1.85 9.15
CA ILE A 20 6.00 2.73 8.04
C ILE A 20 6.73 3.99 8.54
N PRO A 21 7.53 4.66 7.69
CA PRO A 21 8.13 5.93 8.05
C PRO A 21 7.08 7.01 8.35
N SER A 22 7.41 7.92 9.26
CA SER A 22 6.56 9.07 9.63
C SER A 22 6.40 10.09 8.50
N TYR A 23 7.36 10.16 7.57
CA TYR A 23 7.29 11.04 6.42
C TYR A 23 6.45 10.42 5.29
N LYS A 24 5.74 11.26 4.54
CA LYS A 24 5.07 10.85 3.30
C LYS A 24 6.05 10.83 2.13
N ARG A 25 5.90 9.85 1.22
CA ARG A 25 6.62 9.85 -0.06
C ARG A 25 6.20 11.06 -0.90
N TYR A 26 7.10 11.59 -1.73
CA TYR A 26 6.87 12.85 -2.46
C TYR A 26 5.61 12.85 -3.34
N ILE A 27 5.22 11.70 -3.91
CA ILE A 27 4.04 11.53 -4.77
C ILE A 27 2.79 11.06 -4.00
N PHE A 28 2.85 11.01 -2.67
CA PHE A 28 1.78 10.47 -1.85
C PHE A 28 0.46 11.23 -2.07
N ASP A 29 0.48 12.56 -1.96
CA ASP A 29 -0.73 13.36 -2.04
C ASP A 29 -1.33 13.35 -3.45
N ASP A 30 -0.49 13.34 -4.49
CA ASP A 30 -0.93 13.18 -5.89
C ASP A 30 -1.67 11.86 -6.11
N LEU A 31 -1.16 10.78 -5.52
CA LEU A 31 -1.76 9.46 -5.66
C LEU A 31 -3.05 9.34 -4.83
N ASN A 32 -3.06 9.88 -3.62
CA ASN A 32 -4.19 9.82 -2.70
C ASN A 32 -5.39 10.64 -3.19
N ASN A 33 -5.14 11.72 -3.92
CA ASN A 33 -6.15 12.61 -4.46
C ASN A 33 -6.48 12.34 -5.93
N SER A 34 -5.85 11.32 -6.53
CA SER A 34 -6.07 10.97 -7.94
C SER A 34 -7.51 10.49 -8.17
N SER A 35 -8.17 11.07 -9.18
CA SER A 35 -9.49 10.63 -9.64
C SER A 35 -9.43 9.40 -10.56
N ALA A 36 -8.24 8.90 -10.87
CA ALA A 36 -8.06 7.75 -11.74
C ALA A 36 -8.54 6.47 -11.06
N LYS A 37 -9.35 5.67 -11.77
CA LYS A 37 -9.85 4.37 -11.25
C LYS A 37 -8.73 3.37 -10.94
N ILE A 38 -7.66 3.42 -11.73
CA ILE A 38 -6.48 2.55 -11.60
C ILE A 38 -5.25 3.39 -11.86
N THR A 39 -4.29 3.38 -10.93
CA THR A 39 -2.99 4.04 -11.10
C THR A 39 -1.88 3.01 -10.95
N ALA A 40 -0.96 2.98 -11.90
CA ALA A 40 0.22 2.12 -11.86
C ALA A 40 1.44 2.91 -11.39
N ILE A 41 2.25 2.32 -10.50
CA ILE A 41 3.48 2.92 -9.99
C ILE A 41 4.66 2.08 -10.49
N TYR A 42 5.54 2.69 -11.29
CA TYR A 42 6.72 2.02 -11.85
C TYR A 42 8.03 2.59 -11.28
N GLY A 43 9.11 1.81 -11.38
CA GLY A 43 10.48 2.26 -11.05
C GLY A 43 11.36 1.16 -10.49
N SER A 44 12.63 1.48 -10.21
CA SER A 44 13.65 0.53 -9.76
C SER A 44 13.34 -0.14 -8.41
N ARG A 45 14.00 -1.27 -8.11
CA ARG A 45 13.91 -1.94 -6.80
C ARG A 45 14.45 -1.01 -5.70
N GLY A 46 13.81 -1.01 -4.53
CA GLY A 46 14.28 -0.27 -3.36
C GLY A 46 13.86 1.20 -3.26
N ILE A 47 13.27 1.79 -4.29
CA ILE A 47 12.86 3.22 -4.28
C ILE A 47 11.68 3.55 -3.35
N GLY A 48 11.07 2.54 -2.73
CA GLY A 48 9.96 2.74 -1.78
C GLY A 48 8.55 2.63 -2.35
N LYS A 49 8.35 2.01 -3.53
CA LYS A 49 7.02 1.77 -4.11
C LYS A 49 6.08 1.04 -3.14
N THR A 50 6.56 -0.05 -2.53
CA THR A 50 5.78 -0.80 -1.54
C THR A 50 5.49 0.02 -0.30
N THR A 51 6.45 0.84 0.16
CA THR A 51 6.23 1.76 1.29
C THR A 51 5.13 2.76 0.98
N LEU A 52 5.14 3.37 -0.22
CA LEU A 52 4.09 4.29 -0.66
C LEU A 52 2.72 3.61 -0.67
N LEU A 53 2.62 2.40 -1.23
CA LEU A 53 1.36 1.66 -1.26
C LEU A 53 0.82 1.34 0.15
N MET A 54 1.70 1.00 1.09
CA MET A 54 1.30 0.77 2.49
C MET A 54 0.87 2.08 3.18
N GLN A 55 1.53 3.20 2.88
CA GLN A 55 1.11 4.52 3.37
C GLN A 55 -0.29 4.89 2.87
N ILE A 56 -0.59 4.61 1.60
CA ILE A 56 -1.93 4.87 1.02
C ILE A 56 -2.96 3.94 1.66
N LEU A 57 -2.61 2.66 1.86
CA LEU A 57 -3.48 1.71 2.54
C LEU A 57 -3.84 2.16 3.96
N GLN A 58 -2.86 2.57 4.78
CA GLN A 58 -3.11 3.02 6.15
C GLN A 58 -3.88 4.34 6.24
N ASN A 59 -3.82 5.19 5.22
CA ASN A 59 -4.62 6.42 5.14
C ASN A 59 -5.99 6.22 4.48
N SER A 60 -6.27 5.02 3.96
CA SER A 60 -7.54 4.73 3.30
C SER A 60 -8.68 4.70 4.32
N PRO A 61 -9.85 5.30 4.00
CA PRO A 61 -11.02 5.29 4.87
C PRO A 61 -11.72 3.93 4.94
N LEU A 62 -11.28 2.97 4.12
CA LEU A 62 -11.83 1.62 4.12
C LEU A 62 -11.45 0.91 5.42
N PRO A 63 -12.33 0.08 5.99
CA PRO A 63 -11.97 -0.78 7.11
C PRO A 63 -10.92 -1.81 6.65
N HIS A 64 -9.89 -2.00 7.48
CA HIS A 64 -8.78 -2.92 7.24
C HIS A 64 -8.73 -4.02 8.29
#